data_AF-A0A523WEM6-F1
#
_entry.id   AF-A0A523WEM6-F1
#
_cell.length_a   1.000
_cell.length_b   1.000
_cell.length_c   1.000
_cell.angle_alpha   90.00
_cell.angle_beta   90.00
_cell.angle_gamma   90.00
#
_symmetry.space_group_name_H-M   'P 1'
#
loop_
_entity.id
_entity.type
_entity.pdbx_description
1 polymer ?
#
loop_
_entity_poly.entity_id
_entity_poly.type
_entity_poly.pdbx_seq_one_letter_code
_entity_poly.pdbx_strand_id
1 'polypeptide(L)'
;MKNLYCREWVVYSRPPLNGPERLLDYLGRYIHKIAIGNHRIIKMQSSEVIFLWRDYADRNRNKTMRLEAAEFIRWFLLHVLPERFVKIRYYGLLANRNSNIMLAQCRKLLGVVTKKADVKNMRGT
;
A
#
# COMPACT_ATOMS: atom_id res chain seq x y z
N MET A 1 -5.90 -3.86 26.03
CA MET A 1 -5.45 -2.67 25.26
C MET A 1 -4.63 -1.66 26.08
N LYS A 2 -5.00 -1.29 27.32
CA LYS A 2 -4.23 -0.32 28.15
C LYS A 2 -2.72 -0.61 28.24
N ASN A 3 -2.32 -1.88 28.39
CA ASN A 3 -0.92 -2.28 28.54
C ASN A 3 -0.03 -1.96 27.31
N LEU A 4 -0.58 -1.91 26.08
CA LEU A 4 0.18 -1.58 24.87
C LEU A 4 0.48 -0.08 24.74
N TYR A 5 -0.43 0.79 25.24
CA TYR A 5 -0.24 2.24 25.20
C TYR A 5 0.76 2.75 26.25
N CYS A 6 0.97 1.98 27.31
CA CYS A 6 1.94 2.30 28.37
C CYS A 6 3.39 1.91 28.03
N ARG A 7 3.62 1.23 26.89
CA ARG A 7 4.98 0.88 26.48
C ARG A 7 5.64 2.09 25.81
N GLU A 8 6.91 2.32 26.15
CA GLU A 8 7.75 3.21 25.35
C GLU A 8 8.01 2.56 24.00
N TRP A 9 7.30 3.02 22.98
CA TRP A 9 7.54 2.62 21.61
C TRP A 9 8.77 3.37 21.11
N VAL A 10 9.85 2.65 20.85
CA VAL A 10 11.03 3.20 20.19
C VAL A 10 10.69 3.43 18.71
N VAL A 11 10.28 4.66 18.38
CA VAL A 11 9.99 5.05 17.00
C VAL A 11 11.28 5.52 16.34
N TYR A 12 11.78 4.72 15.41
CA TYR A 12 12.90 5.12 14.57
C TYR A 12 12.41 5.96 13.40
N SER A 13 12.70 7.25 13.43
CA SER A 13 12.41 8.18 12.34
C SER A 13 13.73 8.62 11.70
N ARG A 14 13.88 8.36 10.40
CA ARG A 14 14.98 8.89 9.59
C ARG A 14 14.43 9.67 8.41
N PRO A 15 15.09 10.75 7.99
CA PRO A 15 14.73 11.45 6.76
C PRO A 15 14.80 10.48 5.57
N PRO A 16 13.89 10.61 4.58
CA PRO A 16 13.94 9.77 3.41
C PRO A 16 15.27 10.00 2.68
N LEU A 17 16.02 8.93 2.46
CA LEU A 17 17.37 8.95 1.87
C LEU A 17 17.46 9.73 0.55
N ASN A 18 16.36 9.82 -0.19
CA ASN A 18 16.33 10.42 -1.51
C ASN A 18 15.16 11.41 -1.71
N GLY A 19 14.73 12.08 -0.65
CA GLY A 19 13.64 13.07 -0.72
C GLY A 19 12.24 12.46 -0.64
N PRO A 20 11.23 13.31 -0.38
CA PRO A 20 9.84 12.89 -0.19
C PRO A 20 9.22 12.30 -1.47
N GLU A 21 9.62 12.75 -2.65
CA GLU A 21 9.06 12.29 -3.93
C GLU A 21 9.36 10.81 -4.16
N ARG A 22 10.62 10.38 -3.95
CA ARG A 22 11.00 8.97 -4.08
C ARG A 22 10.36 8.09 -3.01
N LEU A 23 10.16 8.62 -1.80
CA LEU A 23 9.42 7.93 -0.76
C LEU A 23 7.95 7.73 -1.18
N LEU A 24 7.32 8.76 -1.73
CA LEU A 24 5.96 8.69 -2.24
C LEU A 24 5.85 7.70 -3.42
N ASP A 25 6.78 7.71 -4.35
CA ASP A 25 6.85 6.74 -5.45
C ASP A 25 7.01 5.29 -4.95
N TYR A 26 7.83 5.11 -3.92
CA TYR A 26 8.04 3.80 -3.30
C TYR A 26 6.76 3.32 -2.60
N LEU A 27 6.17 4.16 -1.75
CA LEU A 27 4.94 3.86 -1.01
C LEU A 27 3.76 3.63 -1.95
N GLY A 28 3.60 4.48 -2.96
CA GLY A 28 2.55 4.35 -3.97
C GLY A 28 2.66 3.00 -4.69
N ARG A 29 3.86 2.64 -5.18
CA ARG A 29 4.08 1.32 -5.79
C ARG A 29 3.78 0.17 -4.83
N TYR A 30 4.11 0.31 -3.55
CA TYR A 30 3.88 -0.74 -2.55
C TYR A 30 2.39 -0.93 -2.26
N ILE A 31 1.64 0.17 -2.11
CA ILE A 31 0.21 0.20 -1.83
C ILE A 31 -0.63 -0.30 -3.02
N HIS A 32 -0.24 0.08 -4.22
CA HIS A 32 -0.96 -0.31 -5.44
C HIS A 32 -0.58 -1.71 -5.93
N LYS A 33 0.52 -2.30 -5.44
CA LYS A 33 0.94 -3.63 -5.85
C LYS A 33 -0.16 -4.66 -5.58
N ILE A 34 -0.24 -5.62 -6.49
CA ILE A 34 -1.03 -6.85 -6.37
C ILE A 34 -0.08 -8.04 -6.18
N ALA A 35 -0.62 -9.26 -6.11
CA ALA A 35 0.14 -10.51 -5.96
C ALA A 35 1.35 -10.59 -6.92
N ILE A 36 1.11 -10.27 -8.19
CA ILE A 36 2.09 -10.38 -9.27
C ILE A 36 1.78 -9.33 -10.35
N GLY A 37 2.82 -8.70 -10.91
CA GLY A 37 2.64 -7.76 -12.02
C GLY A 37 2.54 -8.49 -13.36
N ASN A 38 1.74 -7.96 -14.29
CA ASN A 38 1.47 -8.59 -15.59
C ASN A 38 2.73 -8.93 -16.39
N HIS A 39 3.74 -8.06 -16.37
CA HIS A 39 5.04 -8.29 -17.05
C HIS A 39 5.78 -9.55 -16.55
N ARG A 40 5.38 -10.13 -15.41
CA ARG A 40 5.96 -11.36 -14.88
C ARG A 40 5.23 -12.59 -15.39
N ILE A 41 4.01 -12.47 -15.92
CA ILE A 41 3.29 -13.59 -16.54
C ILE A 41 3.86 -13.76 -17.95
N ILE A 42 4.57 -14.86 -18.18
CA ILE A 42 5.26 -15.11 -19.45
C ILE A 42 4.26 -15.65 -20.48
N LYS A 43 3.51 -16.70 -20.12
CA LYS A 43 2.48 -17.31 -20.96
C LYS A 43 1.55 -18.22 -20.17
N MET A 44 0.43 -18.56 -20.78
CA MET A 44 -0.49 -19.60 -20.32
C MET A 44 -0.64 -20.64 -21.43
N GLN A 45 -0.48 -21.92 -21.11
CA GLN A 45 -0.59 -23.04 -22.07
C GLN A 45 -1.09 -24.29 -21.34
N SER A 46 -1.89 -25.12 -21.99
CA SER A 46 -2.27 -26.45 -21.46
C SER A 46 -2.70 -26.44 -19.98
N SER A 47 -3.53 -25.48 -19.58
CA SER A 47 -3.98 -25.26 -18.20
C SER A 47 -2.92 -24.81 -17.18
N GLU A 48 -1.69 -24.54 -17.60
CA GLU A 48 -0.63 -24.00 -16.76
C GLU A 48 -0.39 -22.50 -17.00
N VAL A 49 0.00 -21.81 -15.94
CA VAL A 49 0.51 -20.44 -15.97
C VAL A 49 2.01 -20.45 -15.69
N ILE A 50 2.77 -19.82 -16.59
CA ILE A 50 4.22 -19.69 -16.48
C ILE A 50 4.56 -18.24 -16.14
N PHE A 51 5.28 -18.01 -15.04
CA PHE A 51 5.61 -16.66 -14.59
C PHE A 51 7.00 -16.56 -13.95
N LEU A 52 7.54 -15.34 -13.97
CA LEU A 52 8.78 -14.97 -13.30
C LEU A 52 8.52 -14.67 -11.83
N TRP A 53 9.30 -15.25 -10.95
CA TRP A 53 9.34 -14.94 -9.52
C TRP A 53 10.76 -14.55 -9.09
N ARG A 54 10.89 -13.90 -7.92
CA ARG A 54 12.20 -13.46 -7.40
C ARG A 54 12.50 -14.29 -6.17
N ASP A 55 13.58 -15.04 -6.24
CA ASP A 55 14.00 -15.95 -5.20
C ASP A 55 14.92 -15.20 -4.23
N TYR A 56 14.34 -14.74 -3.12
CA TYR A 56 15.08 -14.01 -2.08
C TYR A 56 16.10 -14.91 -1.36
N ALA A 57 15.87 -16.24 -1.33
CA ALA A 57 16.80 -17.19 -0.72
C ALA A 57 18.00 -17.47 -1.65
N ASP A 58 17.77 -17.56 -2.97
CA ASP A 58 18.83 -17.69 -3.96
C ASP A 58 19.30 -16.34 -4.50
N ARG A 59 19.95 -15.56 -3.63
CA ARG A 59 20.63 -14.30 -3.98
C ARG A 59 19.76 -13.34 -4.81
N ASN A 60 18.47 -13.28 -4.53
CA ASN A 60 17.53 -12.40 -5.24
C ASN A 60 17.42 -12.65 -6.75
N ARG A 61 17.69 -13.87 -7.22
CA ARG A 61 17.64 -14.21 -8.65
C ARG A 61 16.20 -14.26 -9.17
N ASN A 62 16.02 -13.85 -10.42
CA ASN A 62 14.75 -14.06 -11.12
C ASN A 62 14.71 -15.48 -11.68
N LYS A 63 13.64 -16.22 -11.39
CA LYS A 63 13.43 -17.60 -11.81
C LYS A 63 12.06 -17.75 -12.44
N THR A 64 11.90 -18.78 -13.27
CA THR A 64 10.59 -19.13 -13.86
C THR A 64 9.93 -20.23 -13.05
N MET A 65 8.64 -20.08 -12.79
CA MET A 65 7.78 -21.08 -12.16
C MET A 65 6.63 -21.44 -13.10
N ARG A 66 6.18 -22.69 -13.04
CA ARG A 66 4.98 -23.20 -13.71
C ARG A 66 4.04 -23.68 -12.62
N LEU A 67 2.76 -23.33 -12.73
CA LEU A 67 1.70 -23.80 -11.85
C LEU A 67 0.46 -24.08 -12.66
N GLU A 68 -0.36 -25.02 -12.19
CA GLU A 68 -1.73 -25.18 -12.66
C GLU A 68 -2.50 -23.86 -12.51
N ALA A 69 -3.34 -23.53 -13.49
CA ALA A 69 -4.08 -22.27 -13.53
C ALA A 69 -4.97 -22.12 -12.30
N ALA A 70 -5.59 -23.22 -11.82
CA ALA A 70 -6.39 -23.22 -10.61
C ALA A 70 -5.56 -22.86 -9.37
N GLU A 71 -4.33 -23.38 -9.25
CA GLU A 71 -3.43 -23.04 -8.14
C GLU A 71 -2.94 -21.60 -8.23
N PHE A 72 -2.59 -21.13 -9.42
CA PHE A 72 -2.22 -19.75 -9.66
C PHE A 72 -3.33 -18.78 -9.25
N ILE A 73 -4.58 -19.06 -9.66
CA ILE A 73 -5.75 -18.27 -9.27
C ILE A 73 -5.94 -18.31 -7.75
N ARG A 74 -5.84 -19.48 -7.12
CA ARG A 74 -5.94 -19.61 -5.66
C ARG A 74 -4.92 -18.72 -4.95
N TRP A 75 -3.65 -18.73 -5.38
CA TRP A 75 -2.59 -17.89 -4.81
C TRP A 75 -2.85 -16.41 -5.06
N PHE A 76 -3.34 -16.06 -6.26
CA PHE A 76 -3.70 -14.69 -6.59
C PHE A 76 -4.82 -14.16 -5.68
N LEU A 77 -5.87 -14.96 -5.47
CA LEU A 77 -7.03 -14.58 -4.66
C LEU A 77 -6.68 -14.36 -3.17
N LEU A 78 -5.59 -14.94 -2.65
CA LEU A 78 -5.09 -14.61 -1.30
C LEU A 78 -4.69 -13.14 -1.15
N HIS A 79 -4.45 -12.43 -2.26
CA HIS A 79 -4.09 -11.01 -2.26
C HIS A 79 -5.30 -10.10 -2.52
N VAL A 80 -6.48 -10.68 -2.77
CA VAL A 80 -7.72 -9.94 -2.92
C VAL A 80 -8.33 -9.78 -1.54
N LEU A 81 -8.54 -8.53 -1.13
CA LEU A 81 -9.16 -8.24 0.15
C LEU A 81 -10.64 -8.64 0.12
N PRO A 82 -11.16 -9.26 1.19
CA PRO A 82 -12.59 -9.53 1.32
C PRO A 82 -13.40 -8.25 1.26
N GLU A 83 -14.70 -8.41 1.04
CA GLU A 83 -15.63 -7.28 1.02
C GLU A 83 -15.50 -6.44 2.30
N ARG A 84 -15.57 -5.11 2.16
CA ARG A 84 -15.44 -4.12 3.25
C ARG A 84 -14.05 -4.00 3.86
N PHE A 85 -13.04 -4.75 3.38
CA PHE A 85 -11.64 -4.50 3.72
C PHE A 85 -11.01 -3.52 2.72
N VAL A 86 -10.16 -2.63 3.24
CA VAL A 86 -9.45 -1.61 2.46
C VAL A 86 -7.94 -1.82 2.54
N LYS A 87 -7.23 -1.56 1.43
CA LYS A 87 -5.76 -1.70 1.35
C LYS A 87 -5.03 -0.75 2.29
N ILE A 88 -5.53 0.47 2.43
CA ILE A 88 -4.96 1.51 3.29
C ILE A 88 -5.97 1.84 4.38
N ARG A 89 -5.53 1.77 5.63
CA ARG A 89 -6.29 2.29 6.78
C ARG A 89 -5.57 3.50 7.33
N TYR A 90 -6.29 4.61 7.42
CA TYR A 90 -5.76 5.83 7.98
C TYR A 90 -5.98 5.87 9.50
N TYR A 91 -4.95 6.20 10.25
CA TYR A 91 -4.96 6.35 11.70
C TYR A 91 -4.36 7.69 12.12
N GLY A 92 -4.59 8.07 13.38
CA GLY A 92 -4.01 9.27 13.97
C GLY A 92 -4.47 10.54 13.25
N LEU A 93 -3.52 11.29 12.69
CA LEU A 93 -3.76 12.55 11.99
C LEU A 93 -4.69 12.42 10.79
N LEU A 94 -4.61 11.31 10.05
CA LEU A 94 -5.35 11.09 8.80
C LEU A 94 -6.62 10.26 9.00
N ALA A 95 -6.98 9.89 10.23
CA ALA A 95 -8.16 9.07 10.47
C ALA A 95 -9.44 9.81 10.01
N ASN A 96 -10.38 9.09 9.38
CA ASN A 96 -11.55 9.70 8.75
C ASN A 96 -12.31 10.65 9.72
N ARG A 97 -12.46 10.26 10.99
CA ARG A 97 -13.21 11.03 12.00
C ARG A 97 -12.60 12.39 12.33
N ASN A 98 -11.27 12.53 12.28
CA ASN A 98 -10.57 13.72 12.76
C ASN A 98 -9.69 14.39 11.69
N SER A 99 -9.55 13.79 10.51
CA SER A 99 -8.59 14.21 9.48
C SER A 99 -8.74 15.68 9.10
N ASN A 100 -9.97 16.16 8.95
CA ASN A 100 -10.23 17.56 8.61
C ASN A 100 -9.69 18.53 9.68
N ILE A 101 -9.93 18.23 10.96
CA ILE A 101 -9.51 19.06 12.09
C ILE A 101 -7.99 19.01 12.23
N MET A 102 -7.44 17.80 12.21
CA MET A 102 -6.02 17.53 12.40
C MET A 102 -5.17 18.09 11.25
N LEU A 103 -5.61 17.93 9.99
CA LEU A 103 -4.93 18.50 8.84
C LEU A 103 -4.96 20.03 8.85
N ALA A 104 -6.06 20.66 9.27
CA ALA A 104 -6.12 22.11 9.40
C ALA A 104 -5.10 22.61 10.44
N GLN A 105 -4.98 21.93 11.58
CA GLN A 105 -3.98 22.24 12.60
C GLN A 105 -2.55 22.07 12.06
N CYS A 106 -2.24 20.97 11.38
CA CYS A 106 -0.92 20.76 10.78
C CYS A 106 -0.57 21.86 9.77
N ARG A 107 -1.50 22.24 8.88
CA ARG A 107 -1.25 23.29 7.89
C ARG A 107 -0.97 24.64 8.56
N LYS A 108 -1.68 24.97 9.63
CA LYS A 108 -1.42 26.18 10.44
C LYS A 108 -0.01 26.14 11.05
N LEU A 109 0.38 25.03 11.66
CA LEU A 109 1.71 24.86 12.29
C LEU A 109 2.86 24.91 11.27
N LEU A 110 2.61 24.40 10.06
CA LEU A 110 3.57 24.40 8.96
C LEU A 110 3.58 25.72 8.15
N GLY A 111 2.74 26.70 8.52
CA GLY A 111 2.64 27.97 7.79
C GLY A 111 2.10 27.84 6.36
N VAL A 112 1.40 26.74 6.04
CA VAL A 112 0.88 26.49 4.70
C VAL A 112 -0.37 27.34 4.48
N VAL A 113 -0.32 28.26 3.51
CA VAL A 113 -1.48 29.07 3.10
C VAL A 113 -2.50 28.17 2.39
N THR A 114 -3.54 27.76 3.10
CA THR A 114 -4.66 27.04 2.48
C THR A 114 -5.52 27.98 1.66
N LYS A 115 -5.58 27.80 0.33
CA LYS A 115 -6.71 28.30 -0.46
C LYS A 115 -7.98 27.59 0.03
N LYS A 116 -9.07 28.34 0.27
CA LYS A 116 -10.39 27.75 0.52
C LYS A 116 -10.73 26.82 -0.65
N ALA A 117 -10.94 25.55 -0.37
CA ALA A 117 -11.50 24.63 -1.36
C ALA A 117 -12.99 24.99 -1.55
N ASP A 118 -13.41 25.21 -2.79
CA ASP A 118 -14.83 25.33 -3.14
C ASP A 118 -15.52 24.01 -2.81
N VAL A 119 -16.28 24.02 -1.71
CA VAL A 119 -17.12 22.87 -1.30
C VAL A 119 -18.35 22.87 -2.21
N LYS A 120 -18.21 22.31 -3.41
CA LYS A 120 -19.35 21.80 -4.18
C LYS A 120 -19.14 20.33 -4.52
N ASN A 121 -20.06 19.54 -3.99
CA ASN A 121 -20.42 18.15 -4.35
C ASN A 121 -19.45 17.04 -3.95
N MET A 122 -19.69 16.46 -2.76
CA MET A 122 -19.48 15.03 -2.53
C MET A 122 -20.40 14.51 -1.42
N ARG A 123 -21.70 14.50 -1.70
CA ARG A 123 -22.60 13.44 -1.22
C ARG A 123 -23.10 12.72 -2.46
N GLY A 124 -22.47 11.60 -2.79
CA GLY A 124 -23.01 10.58 -3.68
C GLY A 124 -23.10 9.31 -2.86
N THR A 125 -24.32 8.81 -2.76
CA THR A 125 -24.78 7.49 -2.28
C THR A 125 -23.73 6.40 -2.14
#